data_AF-A0AAN5ALM8-F1
#
_entry.id   AF-A0AAN5ALM8-F1
#
_cell.length_a   1.000
_cell.length_b   1.000
_cell.length_c   1.000
_cell.angle_alpha   90.00
_cell.angle_beta   90.00
_cell.angle_gamma   90.00
#
_symmetry.space_group_name_H-M   'P 1'
#
loop_
_entity.id
_entity.type
_entity.pdbx_description
1 polymer ?
#
loop_
_entity_poly.entity_id
_entity_poly.type
_entity_poly.pdbx_seq_one_letter_code
_entity_poly.pdbx_strand_id
1 'polypeptide(L)'
;MTHFRFDIWFPDPIQETSAFLMKVVNIPPEGLSEGIININAVSDPAIGQGSWLQVDIPISELENSGLGGSSNIQQIVIDLLTSPDAYIDNIYFYK
;
A
#
# COMPACT_ATOMS: atom_id res chain seq x y z
N MET A 1 12.79 0.24 11.78
CA MET A 1 11.54 0.24 11.02
C MET A 1 11.16 -1.21 10.79
N THR A 2 10.04 -1.64 11.32
CA THR A 2 9.53 -3.03 11.23
C THR A 2 8.19 -3.07 10.51
N HIS A 3 7.46 -1.95 10.49
CA HIS A 3 6.12 -1.85 9.91
C HIS A 3 5.95 -0.56 9.10
N PHE A 4 5.06 -0.63 8.11
CA PHE A 4 4.56 0.48 7.33
C PHE A 4 3.05 0.59 7.57
N ARG A 5 2.59 1.78 7.93
CA ARG A 5 1.20 2.06 8.29
C ARG A 5 0.64 3.20 7.46
N PHE A 6 -0.60 3.03 7.03
CA PHE A 6 -1.45 4.09 6.49
C PHE A 6 -2.92 3.76 6.73
N ASP A 7 -3.77 4.78 6.68
CA ASP A 7 -5.21 4.62 6.67
C ASP A 7 -5.73 5.05 5.28
N ILE A 8 -6.73 4.32 4.74
CA ILE A 8 -7.30 4.59 3.42
C ILE A 8 -8.83 4.54 3.45
N TRP A 9 -9.48 5.45 2.72
CA TRP A 9 -10.95 5.52 2.62
C TRP A 9 -11.39 5.67 1.16
N PHE A 10 -12.43 4.92 0.79
CA PHE A 10 -13.02 4.92 -0.55
C PHE A 10 -14.42 5.54 -0.53
N PRO A 11 -14.66 6.69 -1.21
CA PRO A 11 -15.97 7.32 -1.29
C PRO A 11 -16.97 6.57 -2.18
N ASP A 12 -16.46 5.97 -3.24
CA ASP A 12 -17.27 5.46 -4.33
C ASP A 12 -17.71 4.01 -4.13
N PRO A 13 -18.77 3.56 -4.82
CA PRO A 13 -19.19 2.16 -4.78
C PRO A 13 -18.07 1.20 -5.18
N ILE A 14 -17.77 0.25 -4.30
CA ILE A 14 -16.81 -0.83 -4.53
C ILE A 14 -17.50 -1.98 -5.26
N GLN A 15 -16.85 -2.49 -6.31
CA GLN A 15 -17.24 -3.67 -7.07
C GLN A 15 -16.28 -4.84 -6.77
N GLU A 16 -16.67 -6.06 -7.13
CA GLU A 16 -15.80 -7.25 -6.99
C GLU A 16 -14.44 -7.10 -7.70
N THR A 17 -14.39 -6.29 -8.76
CA THR A 17 -13.16 -6.00 -9.52
C THR A 17 -12.44 -4.74 -9.07
N SER A 18 -12.91 -4.07 -8.01
CA SER A 18 -12.25 -2.89 -7.45
C SER A 18 -10.94 -3.28 -6.79
N ALA A 19 -9.88 -2.56 -7.15
CA ALA A 19 -8.56 -2.73 -6.59
C ALA A 19 -7.88 -1.37 -6.43
N PHE A 20 -7.11 -1.26 -5.36
CA PHE A 20 -6.21 -0.16 -5.08
C PHE A 20 -4.79 -0.72 -4.97
N LEU A 21 -3.83 -0.08 -5.64
CA LEU A 21 -2.44 -0.49 -5.60
C LEU A 21 -1.58 0.65 -5.07
N MET A 22 -0.78 0.35 -4.05
CA MET A 22 0.28 1.21 -3.55
C MET A 22 1.62 0.49 -3.69
N LYS A 23 2.66 1.23 -4.07
CA LYS A 23 4.03 0.72 -4.09
C LYS A 23 4.89 1.52 -3.14
N VAL A 24 5.70 0.82 -2.36
CA VAL A 24 6.83 1.40 -1.63
C VAL A 24 8.07 1.14 -2.47
N VAL A 25 8.83 2.18 -2.80
CA VAL A 25 9.97 2.06 -3.72
C VAL A 25 11.27 2.34 -3.00
N ASN A 26 12.18 1.38 -3.07
CA ASN A 26 13.55 1.44 -2.58
C ASN A 26 14.50 1.67 -3.75
N ILE A 27 15.28 2.76 -3.71
CA ILE A 27 16.17 3.16 -4.82
C ILE A 27 17.62 3.32 -4.32
N PRO A 28 18.31 2.23 -3.97
CA PRO A 28 19.73 2.25 -3.67
C PRO A 28 20.57 2.37 -4.96
N PRO A 29 21.89 2.63 -4.86
CA PRO A 29 22.78 2.74 -6.02
C PRO A 29 22.80 1.52 -6.95
N GLU A 30 22.51 0.33 -6.42
CA GLU A 30 22.55 -0.95 -7.13
C GLU A 30 21.34 -1.17 -8.05
N GLY A 31 20.24 -0.46 -7.82
CA GLY A 31 19.03 -0.56 -8.64
C GLY A 31 17.74 -0.37 -7.86
N LEU A 32 16.65 -0.06 -8.58
CA LEU A 32 15.32 0.13 -8.03
C LEU A 32 14.65 -1.21 -7.69
N SER A 33 13.95 -1.24 -6.56
CA SER A 33 13.11 -2.35 -6.10
C SER A 33 11.81 -1.79 -5.51
N GLU A 34 10.72 -2.54 -5.63
CA GLU A 34 9.38 -2.07 -5.22
C GLU A 34 8.61 -3.17 -4.48
N GLY A 35 8.08 -2.82 -3.31
CA GLY A 35 7.13 -3.66 -2.59
C GLY A 35 5.72 -3.24 -2.96
N ILE A 36 4.89 -4.20 -3.37
CA ILE A 36 3.53 -3.95 -3.84
C ILE A 36 2.52 -4.28 -2.73
N ILE A 37 1.58 -3.36 -2.53
CA ILE A 37 0.43 -3.49 -1.66
C ILE A 37 -0.82 -3.43 -2.55
N ASN A 38 -1.58 -4.52 -2.58
CA ASN A 38 -2.80 -4.63 -3.38
C ASN A 38 -4.00 -4.84 -2.46
N ILE A 39 -4.87 -3.84 -2.36
CA ILE A 39 -6.10 -3.89 -1.56
C ILE A 39 -7.27 -4.18 -2.50
N ASN A 40 -7.95 -5.30 -2.28
CA ASN A 40 -9.06 -5.78 -3.09
C ASN A 40 -10.04 -6.62 -2.24
N ALA A 41 -11.00 -7.31 -2.85
CA ALA A 41 -12.02 -8.08 -2.13
C ALA A 41 -11.47 -9.23 -1.27
N VAL A 42 -10.25 -9.70 -1.53
CA VAL A 42 -9.61 -10.82 -0.80
C VAL A 42 -8.39 -10.39 0.03
N SER A 43 -8.09 -9.10 0.12
CA SER A 43 -7.03 -8.58 1.01
C SER A 43 -7.49 -8.54 2.47
N ASP A 44 -6.55 -8.29 3.39
CA ASP A 44 -6.83 -8.03 4.80
C ASP A 44 -6.14 -6.72 5.24
N PRO A 45 -6.90 -5.64 5.53
CA PRO A 45 -8.35 -5.53 5.40
C PRO A 45 -8.83 -5.61 3.95
N ALA A 46 -10.04 -6.13 3.73
CA ALA A 46 -10.66 -6.15 2.42
C ALA A 46 -11.11 -4.74 2.00
N ILE A 47 -11.07 -4.45 0.69
CA ILE A 47 -11.54 -3.17 0.16
C ILE A 47 -13.02 -2.94 0.49
N GLY A 48 -13.38 -1.73 0.90
CA GLY A 48 -14.75 -1.40 1.32
C GLY A 48 -15.05 0.09 1.20
N GLN A 49 -16.32 0.41 0.96
CA GLN A 49 -16.81 1.79 0.83
C GLN A 49 -17.14 2.38 2.21
N GLY A 50 -16.92 3.69 2.37
CA GLY A 50 -17.54 4.45 3.46
C GLY A 50 -16.95 4.21 4.86
N SER A 51 -15.82 3.51 4.97
CA SER A 51 -15.10 3.30 6.23
C SER A 51 -13.58 3.38 6.04
N TRP A 52 -12.88 3.84 7.07
CA TRP A 52 -11.42 3.92 7.04
C TRP A 52 -10.84 2.53 7.24
N LEU A 53 -10.11 2.05 6.25
CA LEU A 53 -9.33 0.83 6.33
C LEU A 53 -7.97 1.16 6.93
N GLN A 54 -7.60 0.39 7.93
CA GLN A 54 -6.41 0.56 8.73
C GLN A 54 -5.38 -0.48 8.29
N VAL A 55 -4.39 -0.08 7.49
CA VAL A 55 -3.48 -1.01 6.81
C VAL A 55 -2.12 -0.99 7.49
N ASP A 56 -1.79 -2.06 8.19
CA ASP A 56 -0.51 -2.23 8.89
C ASP A 56 0.26 -3.40 8.30
N ILE A 57 1.39 -3.12 7.65
CA ILE A 57 2.12 -4.11 6.85
C ILE A 57 3.54 -4.24 7.40
N PRO A 58 3.98 -5.44 7.81
CA PRO A 58 5.36 -5.69 8.16
C PRO A 58 6.29 -5.40 6.96
N ILE A 59 7.43 -4.76 7.19
CA ILE A 59 8.43 -4.52 6.14
C ILE A 59 8.88 -5.84 5.49
N SER A 60 8.93 -6.94 6.26
CA SER A 60 9.24 -8.27 5.73
C SER A 60 8.22 -8.76 4.69
N GLU A 61 6.96 -8.35 4.81
CA GLU A 61 5.94 -8.68 3.81
C GLU A 61 6.15 -7.88 2.52
N LEU A 62 6.54 -6.60 2.64
CA LEU A 62 6.93 -5.80 1.48
C LEU A 62 8.19 -6.35 0.80
N GLU A 63 9.15 -6.85 1.57
CA GLU A 63 10.34 -7.54 1.04
C GLU A 63 9.96 -8.82 0.28
N ASN A 64 9.02 -9.62 0.82
CA ASN A 64 8.45 -10.77 0.11
C ASN A 64 7.69 -10.36 -1.17
N SER A 65 7.19 -9.13 -1.23
CA SER A 65 6.51 -8.52 -2.37
C SER A 65 7.46 -7.79 -3.35
N GLY A 66 8.77 -7.82 -3.10
CA GLY A 66 9.79 -7.32 -4.05
C GLY A 66 10.53 -6.04 -3.62
N LEU A 67 10.30 -5.50 -2.42
CA LEU A 67 10.92 -4.26 -1.95
C LEU A 67 12.46 -4.30 -1.90
N GLY A 68 13.08 -5.49 -1.84
CA GLY A 68 14.53 -5.70 -1.92
C GLY A 68 15.35 -5.18 -0.73
N GLY A 69 14.82 -4.24 0.04
CA GLY A 69 15.36 -3.70 1.27
C GLY A 69 14.72 -2.35 1.62
N SER A 70 14.93 -1.86 2.84
CA SER A 70 14.23 -0.66 3.33
C SER A 70 15.14 0.51 3.71
N SER A 71 16.40 0.50 3.24
CA SER A 71 17.41 1.50 3.59
C SER A 71 17.34 2.77 2.75
N ASN A 72 16.73 2.72 1.57
CA ASN A 72 16.67 3.82 0.60
C ASN A 72 15.25 4.03 0.06
N ILE A 73 14.24 4.03 0.93
CA ILE A 73 12.85 4.35 0.55
C ILE A 73 12.78 5.80 0.09
N GLN A 74 12.37 6.03 -1.16
CA GLN A 74 12.35 7.36 -1.78
C GLN A 74 11.01 7.74 -2.38
N GLN A 75 10.13 6.77 -2.63
CA GLN A 75 8.85 7.03 -3.26
C GLN A 75 7.75 6.13 -2.71
N ILE A 76 6.55 6.70 -2.66
CA ILE A 76 5.28 5.96 -2.60
C ILE A 76 4.56 6.24 -3.91
N VAL A 77 4.16 5.19 -4.62
CA VAL A 77 3.38 5.29 -5.87
C VAL A 77 1.97 4.80 -5.59
N ILE A 78 0.97 5.53 -6.09
CA ILE A 78 -0.44 5.18 -5.97
C ILE A 78 -0.98 4.97 -7.37
N ASP A 79 -1.59 3.81 -7.58
CA ASP A 79 -2.28 3.44 -8.82
C ASP A 79 -3.74 3.10 -8.51
N LEU A 80 -4.63 3.96 -8.97
CA LEU A 80 -6.08 3.85 -8.83
C LEU A 80 -6.59 2.97 -9.98
N LEU A 81 -6.25 1.68 -9.95
CA LEU A 81 -6.50 0.72 -11.02
C LEU A 81 -7.95 0.77 -11.52
N THR A 82 -8.89 0.37 -10.67
CA THR A 82 -10.34 0.32 -10.98
C THR A 82 -11.20 1.04 -9.94
N SER A 83 -10.58 1.56 -8.88
CA SER A 83 -11.23 2.45 -7.91
C SER A 83 -11.16 3.89 -8.39
N PRO A 84 -12.23 4.70 -8.31
CA PRO A 84 -12.22 6.06 -8.87
C PRO A 84 -11.42 7.01 -7.97
N ASP A 85 -11.86 7.18 -6.72
CA ASP A 85 -11.20 8.04 -5.75
C ASP A 85 -10.74 7.26 -4.51
N ALA A 86 -9.68 7.76 -3.85
CA ALA A 86 -9.21 7.29 -2.56
C ALA A 86 -8.62 8.44 -1.75
N TYR A 87 -8.86 8.44 -0.45
CA TYR A 87 -8.25 9.36 0.50
C TYR A 87 -7.32 8.58 1.41
N ILE A 88 -6.12 9.08 1.63
CA ILE A 88 -5.08 8.41 2.40
C ILE A 88 -4.61 9.36 3.50
N ASP A 89 -4.53 8.86 4.73
CA ASP A 89 -4.07 9.60 5.90
C ASP A 89 -3.12 8.74 6.74
N ASN A 90 -2.45 9.35 7.73
CA ASN A 90 -1.59 8.69 8.71
C ASN A 90 -0.53 7.77 8.08
N ILE A 91 0.16 8.26 7.04
CA ILE A 91 1.23 7.52 6.37
C ILE A 91 2.52 7.65 7.20
N TYR A 92 2.96 6.55 7.81
CA TYR A 92 4.21 6.53 8.55
C TYR A 92 4.84 5.14 8.61
N PHE A 93 6.12 5.15 8.94
CA PHE A 93 6.88 3.95 9.25
C PHE A 93 7.19 3.92 10.74
N TYR A 94 7.14 2.75 11.36
CA TYR A 94 7.41 2.62 12.80
C TYR A 94 8.20 1.34 13.15
N LYS A 95 8.50 1.14 14.44
CA LYS A 95 9.25 0.00 14.97
C LYS A 95 8.40 -0.83 15.92
#